data_AF-A0A919UDK3-F1
#
_entry.id   AF-A0A919UDK3-F1
#
_cell.length_a   1.000
_cell.length_b   1.000
_cell.length_c   1.000
_cell.angle_alpha   90.00
_cell.angle_beta   90.00
_cell.angle_gamma   90.00
#
_symmetry.space_group_name_H-M   'P 1'
#
loop_
_entity.id
_entity.type
_entity.pdbx_description
1 polymer ?
#
loop_
_entity_poly.entity_id
_entity_poly.type
_entity_poly.pdbx_seq_one_letter_code
_entity_poly.pdbx_strand_id
1 'polypeptide(L)'
;MAQHREPALTAAGRLAAAPRPVRQAFRLVIGAIVLIAAEAVAAAVLLVRFDATVAAHAPWSVLEQVQLDSMHTRLALTAVLSAGLAVLLAGVAVAVPRRSAGTRPLVGLAALLATVGLLLGVVMNPDNALLAYGAAEEAHLHLVLPMWFSVLSSIAVSGAMLALAVAFVVMGREPAYEYYHYHGPVAAWNRRPATAENEGSRAP
;
A
#
# COMPACT_ATOMS: atom_id res chain seq x y z
N MET A 1 -6.56 -45.23 -14.03
CA MET A 1 -5.76 -44.32 -13.18
C MET A 1 -6.53 -43.03 -13.01
N ALA A 2 -7.26 -42.86 -11.90
CA ALA A 2 -8.00 -41.64 -11.62
C ALA A 2 -7.01 -40.59 -11.09
N GLN A 3 -6.75 -39.53 -11.86
CA GLN A 3 -6.08 -38.34 -11.34
C GLN A 3 -6.96 -37.75 -10.24
N HIS A 4 -6.54 -37.95 -8.99
CA HIS A 4 -7.12 -37.28 -7.83
C HIS A 4 -6.82 -35.78 -7.99
N ARG A 5 -7.73 -35.05 -8.62
CA ARG A 5 -7.66 -33.58 -8.70
C ARG A 5 -7.91 -33.09 -7.28
N GLU A 6 -6.85 -32.75 -6.56
CA GLU A 6 -7.00 -32.01 -5.32
C GLU A 6 -7.87 -30.77 -5.60
N PRO A 7 -8.90 -30.51 -4.79
CA PRO A 7 -9.75 -29.34 -4.98
C PRO A 7 -8.86 -28.10 -4.95
N ALA A 8 -8.86 -27.33 -6.04
CA ALA A 8 -8.08 -26.12 -6.15
C ALA A 8 -8.48 -25.18 -5.02
N LEU A 9 -7.65 -25.11 -3.97
CA LEU A 9 -7.88 -24.22 -2.84
C LEU A 9 -8.03 -22.79 -3.36
N THR A 10 -9.18 -22.18 -3.07
CA THR A 10 -9.44 -20.78 -3.36
C THR A 10 -8.32 -19.90 -2.77
N ALA A 11 -8.09 -18.71 -3.33
CA ALA A 11 -7.06 -17.81 -2.82
C ALA A 11 -7.24 -17.54 -1.30
N ALA A 12 -8.49 -17.48 -0.84
CA ALA A 12 -8.84 -17.37 0.58
C ALA A 12 -8.41 -18.59 1.41
N GLY A 13 -8.63 -19.80 0.92
CA GLY A 13 -8.21 -21.04 1.59
C GLY A 13 -6.68 -21.15 1.70
N ARG A 14 -5.95 -20.73 0.66
CA ARG A 14 -4.48 -20.67 0.68
C ARG A 14 -3.95 -19.63 1.68
N LEU A 15 -4.60 -18.47 1.78
CA LEU A 15 -4.20 -17.43 2.71
C LEU A 15 -4.50 -17.80 4.17
N ALA A 16 -5.60 -18.51 4.44
CA ALA A 16 -5.93 -19.01 5.77
C ALA A 16 -4.89 -20.03 6.28
N ALA A 17 -4.38 -20.88 5.39
CA ALA A 17 -3.32 -21.84 5.67
C ALA A 17 -1.91 -21.23 5.75
N ALA A 18 -1.72 -19.99 5.29
CA ALA A 18 -0.43 -19.31 5.35
C ALA A 18 -0.04 -18.97 6.81
N PRO A 19 1.26 -18.94 7.17
CA PRO A 19 1.70 -18.61 8.52
C PRO A 19 1.28 -17.19 8.91
N ARG A 20 1.08 -16.98 10.22
CA ARG A 20 0.67 -15.69 10.82
C ARG A 20 1.38 -14.45 10.22
N PRO A 21 2.72 -14.41 10.07
CA PRO A 21 3.41 -13.25 9.48
C PRO A 21 2.97 -12.94 8.04
N VAL A 22 2.75 -13.95 7.19
CA VAL A 22 2.31 -13.75 5.80
C VAL A 22 0.91 -13.15 5.76
N ARG A 23 0.01 -13.60 6.65
CA ARG A 23 -1.34 -13.03 6.77
C ARG A 23 -1.33 -11.59 7.29
N GLN A 24 -0.45 -11.29 8.24
CA GLN A 24 -0.27 -9.93 8.76
C GLN A 24 0.25 -8.99 7.68
N ALA A 25 1.32 -9.38 6.96
CA ALA A 25 1.85 -8.61 5.85
C ALA A 25 0.80 -8.37 4.76
N PHE A 26 0.01 -9.39 4.41
CA PHE A 26 -1.09 -9.25 3.46
C PHE A 26 -2.15 -8.24 3.91
N ARG A 27 -2.57 -8.29 5.19
CA ARG A 27 -3.54 -7.33 5.74
C ARG A 27 -3.00 -5.90 5.74
N LEU A 28 -1.71 -5.72 6.06
CA LEU A 28 -1.05 -4.42 6.00
C LEU A 28 -1.01 -3.87 4.56
N VAL A 29 -0.71 -4.72 3.58
CA VAL A 29 -0.76 -4.34 2.15
C VAL A 29 -2.19 -3.96 1.73
N ILE A 30 -3.21 -4.70 2.16
CA ILE A 30 -4.61 -4.30 1.92
C ILE A 30 -4.91 -2.94 2.55
N GLY A 31 -4.48 -2.71 3.79
CA GLY A 31 -4.64 -1.42 4.46
C GLY A 31 -3.99 -0.28 3.66
N ALA A 32 -2.77 -0.49 3.16
CA ALA A 32 -2.07 0.47 2.30
C ALA A 32 -2.82 0.74 0.98
N ILE A 33 -3.37 -0.31 0.33
CA ILE A 33 -4.19 -0.16 -0.88
C ILE A 33 -5.41 0.72 -0.60
N VAL A 34 -6.12 0.47 0.51
CA VAL A 34 -7.32 1.23 0.88
C VAL A 34 -6.98 2.70 1.12
N LEU A 35 -5.88 2.99 1.84
CA LEU A 35 -5.44 4.36 2.10
C LEU A 35 -5.10 5.11 0.79
N ILE A 36 -4.30 4.50 -0.07
CA ILE A 36 -3.88 5.10 -1.34
C ILE A 36 -5.08 5.26 -2.29
N ALA A 37 -6.00 4.29 -2.32
CA ALA A 37 -7.22 4.39 -3.11
C ALA A 37 -8.15 5.50 -2.62
N ALA A 38 -8.27 5.68 -1.30
CA ALA A 38 -9.06 6.78 -0.73
C ALA A 38 -8.47 8.15 -1.12
N GLU A 39 -7.14 8.29 -1.08
CA GLU A 39 -6.45 9.50 -1.56
C GLU A 39 -6.69 9.73 -3.06
N ALA A 40 -6.57 8.70 -3.89
CA ALA A 40 -6.81 8.80 -5.33
C ALA A 40 -8.25 9.27 -5.64
N VAL A 41 -9.24 8.72 -4.94
CA VAL A 41 -10.65 9.11 -5.09
C VAL A 41 -10.86 10.56 -4.62
N ALA A 42 -10.29 10.93 -3.48
CA ALA A 42 -10.39 12.30 -2.97
C ALA A 42 -9.77 13.31 -3.95
N ALA A 43 -8.57 13.03 -4.46
CA ALA A 43 -7.90 13.88 -5.45
C ALA A 43 -8.72 14.00 -6.74
N ALA A 44 -9.29 12.89 -7.24
CA ALA A 44 -10.15 12.91 -8.42
C ALA A 44 -11.44 13.71 -8.20
N VAL A 45 -12.07 13.60 -7.03
CA VAL A 45 -13.27 14.39 -6.67
C VAL A 45 -12.94 15.87 -6.61
N LEU A 46 -11.81 16.25 -6.03
CA LEU A 46 -11.35 17.63 -6.01
C LEU A 46 -11.04 18.16 -7.40
N LEU A 47 -10.37 17.35 -8.24
CA LEU A 47 -10.06 17.70 -9.63
C LEU A 47 -11.34 17.99 -10.43
N VAL A 48 -12.35 17.10 -10.34
CA VAL A 48 -13.64 17.28 -11.03
C VAL A 48 -14.38 18.54 -10.56
N ARG A 49 -14.18 18.95 -9.31
CA ARG A 49 -14.82 20.15 -8.74
C ARG A 49 -13.96 21.39 -8.84
N PHE A 50 -12.74 21.29 -9.34
CA PHE A 50 -11.74 22.35 -9.29
C PHE A 50 -12.21 23.59 -10.03
N ASP A 51 -12.59 23.44 -11.30
CA ASP A 51 -13.03 24.55 -12.16
C ASP A 51 -14.26 25.28 -11.59
N ALA A 52 -15.23 24.53 -11.08
CA ALA A 52 -16.43 25.11 -10.46
C ALA A 52 -16.08 25.89 -9.18
N THR A 53 -15.13 25.39 -8.39
CA THR A 53 -14.68 26.04 -7.15
C THR A 53 -13.87 27.30 -7.44
N VAL A 54 -13.00 27.25 -8.45
CA VAL A 54 -12.24 28.41 -8.95
C VAL A 54 -13.17 29.49 -9.50
N ALA A 55 -14.15 29.12 -10.32
CA ALA A 55 -15.11 30.07 -10.88
C ALA A 55 -15.96 30.76 -9.79
N ALA A 56 -16.32 30.04 -8.73
CA ALA A 56 -17.13 30.57 -7.63
C ALA A 56 -16.44 31.63 -6.77
N HIS A 57 -15.10 31.69 -6.77
CA HIS A 57 -14.32 32.60 -5.90
C HIS A 57 -13.47 33.61 -6.69
N ALA A 58 -13.72 33.77 -8.00
CA ALA A 58 -13.13 34.82 -8.83
C ALA A 58 -13.54 36.23 -8.31
N PRO A 59 -12.75 37.29 -8.59
CA PRO A 59 -11.62 37.38 -9.53
C PRO A 59 -10.26 36.98 -8.93
N TRP A 60 -9.43 36.34 -9.76
CA TRP A 60 -8.06 35.91 -9.43
C TRP A 60 -7.03 36.78 -10.15
N SER A 61 -5.94 37.12 -9.47
CA SER A 61 -4.77 37.75 -10.07
C SER A 61 -3.99 36.77 -10.97
N VAL A 62 -3.12 37.29 -11.83
CA VAL A 62 -2.28 36.48 -12.73
C VAL A 62 -1.39 35.51 -11.97
N LEU A 63 -0.86 35.93 -10.81
CA LEU A 63 0.01 35.10 -9.99
C LEU A 63 -0.78 33.95 -9.32
N GLU A 64 -1.99 34.23 -8.84
CA GLU A 64 -2.90 33.21 -8.30
C GLU A 64 -3.35 32.22 -9.39
N GLN A 65 -3.57 32.66 -10.63
CA GLN A 65 -3.90 31.75 -11.74
C GLN A 65 -2.79 30.74 -12.03
N VAL A 66 -1.53 31.18 -12.01
CA VAL A 66 -0.37 30.27 -12.15
C VAL A 66 -0.34 29.24 -11.01
N GLN A 67 -0.71 29.65 -9.80
CA GLN A 67 -0.79 28.75 -8.65
C GLN A 67 -1.95 27.75 -8.81
N LEU A 68 -3.12 28.19 -9.27
CA LEU A 68 -4.26 27.32 -9.54
C LEU A 68 -3.95 26.28 -10.62
N ASP A 69 -3.28 26.66 -11.71
CA ASP A 69 -2.86 25.72 -12.76
C ASP A 69 -1.85 24.68 -12.22
N SER A 70 -0.92 25.13 -11.38
CA SER A 70 0.03 24.26 -10.69
C SER A 70 -0.68 23.29 -9.74
N MET A 71 -1.66 23.77 -8.96
CA MET A 71 -2.47 22.94 -8.06
C MET A 71 -3.30 21.91 -8.83
N HIS A 72 -3.96 22.32 -9.92
CA HIS A 72 -4.73 21.43 -10.79
C HIS A 72 -3.85 20.31 -11.34
N THR A 73 -2.67 20.66 -11.85
CA THR A 73 -1.69 19.69 -12.36
C THR A 73 -1.23 18.72 -11.28
N ARG A 74 -0.90 19.24 -10.08
CA ARG A 74 -0.48 18.41 -8.94
C ARG A 74 -1.59 17.49 -8.45
N LEU A 75 -2.84 17.96 -8.37
CA LEU A 75 -4.01 17.13 -8.03
C LEU A 75 -4.22 16.01 -9.03
N ALA A 76 -4.11 16.31 -10.33
CA ALA A 76 -4.21 15.30 -11.38
C ALA A 76 -3.10 14.25 -11.27
N LEU A 77 -1.86 14.69 -11.05
CA LEU A 77 -0.72 13.79 -10.84
C LEU A 77 -0.92 12.92 -9.59
N THR A 78 -1.38 13.49 -8.47
CA THR A 78 -1.68 12.72 -7.25
C THR A 78 -2.75 11.67 -7.52
N ALA A 79 -3.85 12.03 -8.19
CA ALA A 79 -4.90 11.08 -8.54
C ALA A 79 -4.37 9.90 -9.40
N VAL A 80 -3.59 10.20 -10.43
CA VAL A 80 -3.02 9.19 -11.34
C VAL A 80 -1.97 8.33 -10.64
N LEU A 81 -1.05 8.93 -9.90
CA LEU A 81 0.00 8.21 -9.18
C LEU A 81 -0.59 7.30 -8.10
N SER A 82 -1.50 7.80 -7.27
CA SER A 82 -2.15 7.00 -6.23
C SER A 82 -3.00 5.88 -6.84
N ALA A 83 -3.73 6.12 -7.93
CA ALA A 83 -4.44 5.05 -8.65
C ALA A 83 -3.47 3.98 -9.19
N GLY A 84 -2.36 4.38 -9.82
CA GLY A 84 -1.34 3.47 -10.33
C GLY A 84 -0.71 2.62 -9.22
N LEU A 85 -0.40 3.24 -8.07
CA LEU A 85 0.12 2.55 -6.89
C LEU A 85 -0.88 1.56 -6.31
N ALA A 86 -2.17 1.93 -6.21
CA ALA A 86 -3.21 1.03 -5.74
C ALA A 86 -3.34 -0.21 -6.64
N VAL A 87 -3.29 -0.02 -7.97
CA VAL A 87 -3.33 -1.13 -8.94
C VAL A 87 -2.09 -2.02 -8.83
N LEU A 88 -0.89 -1.43 -8.71
CA LEU A 88 0.36 -2.17 -8.50
C LEU A 88 0.27 -3.05 -7.25
N LEU A 89 -0.14 -2.47 -6.12
CA LEU A 89 -0.27 -3.18 -4.85
C LEU A 89 -1.38 -4.24 -4.89
N ALA A 90 -2.50 -4.00 -5.58
CA ALA A 90 -3.53 -5.00 -5.80
C ALA A 90 -2.99 -6.21 -6.59
N GLY A 91 -2.18 -5.97 -7.61
CA GLY A 91 -1.47 -7.03 -8.35
C GLY A 91 -0.57 -7.87 -7.44
N VAL A 92 0.17 -7.21 -6.53
CA VAL A 92 0.99 -7.89 -5.52
C VAL A 92 0.12 -8.72 -4.56
N ALA A 93 -0.97 -8.16 -4.05
CA ALA A 93 -1.87 -8.86 -3.15
C ALA A 93 -2.45 -10.13 -3.81
N VAL A 94 -2.77 -10.09 -5.10
CA VAL A 94 -3.22 -11.27 -5.86
C VAL A 94 -2.09 -12.27 -6.11
N ALA A 95 -0.83 -11.81 -6.16
CA ALA A 95 0.34 -12.66 -6.35
C ALA A 95 0.81 -13.34 -5.05
N VAL A 96 0.62 -12.75 -3.86
CA VAL A 96 1.05 -13.29 -2.55
C VAL A 96 0.56 -14.73 -2.29
N PRO A 97 -0.71 -15.11 -2.58
CA PRO A 97 -1.18 -16.49 -2.44
C PRO A 97 -0.52 -17.49 -3.41
N ARG A 98 0.17 -17.01 -4.45
CA ARG A 98 0.92 -17.85 -5.38
C ARG A 98 2.28 -18.16 -4.73
N ARG A 99 2.42 -19.38 -4.20
CA ARG A 99 3.70 -19.92 -3.71
C ARG A 99 4.69 -20.09 -4.87
N SER A 100 5.36 -19.01 -5.26
CA SER A 100 6.42 -18.99 -6.27
C SER A 100 7.66 -18.33 -5.67
N ALA A 101 8.85 -18.85 -6.00
CA ALA A 101 10.13 -18.24 -5.61
C ALA A 101 10.27 -16.79 -6.11
N GLY A 102 9.61 -16.45 -7.23
CA GLY A 102 9.60 -15.10 -7.81
C GLY A 102 8.66 -14.11 -7.11
N THR A 103 7.77 -14.55 -6.22
CA THR A 103 6.81 -13.66 -5.55
C THR A 103 7.51 -12.69 -4.58
N ARG A 104 8.59 -13.13 -3.94
CA ARG A 104 9.31 -12.32 -2.95
C ARG A 104 10.06 -11.11 -3.54
N PRO A 105 10.86 -11.24 -4.61
CA PRO A 105 11.46 -10.08 -5.27
C PRO A 105 10.41 -9.15 -5.89
N LEU A 106 9.28 -9.69 -6.38
CA LEU A 106 8.16 -8.86 -6.88
C LEU A 106 7.51 -8.02 -5.77
N VAL A 107 7.25 -8.61 -4.60
CA VAL A 107 6.74 -7.87 -3.43
C VAL A 107 7.74 -6.80 -2.99
N GLY A 108 9.04 -7.13 -2.94
CA GLY A 108 10.10 -6.18 -2.60
C GLY A 108 10.21 -5.03 -3.59
N LEU A 109 10.20 -5.33 -4.90
CA LEU A 109 10.22 -4.33 -5.96
C LEU A 109 8.98 -3.44 -5.90
N ALA A 110 7.79 -4.00 -5.69
CA ALA A 110 6.57 -3.22 -5.59
C ALA A 110 6.55 -2.33 -4.34
N ALA A 111 7.09 -2.80 -3.20
CA ALA A 111 7.25 -1.97 -2.01
C ALA A 111 8.24 -0.82 -2.26
N LEU A 112 9.34 -1.06 -2.97
CA LEU A 112 10.29 -0.03 -3.37
C LEU A 112 9.64 1.01 -4.30
N LEU A 113 8.97 0.54 -5.37
CA LEU A 113 8.25 1.41 -6.30
C LEU A 113 7.14 2.20 -5.60
N ALA A 114 6.40 1.58 -4.68
CA ALA A 114 5.41 2.28 -3.87
C ALA A 114 6.04 3.34 -2.99
N THR A 115 7.19 3.06 -2.36
CA THR A 115 7.92 4.05 -1.54
C THR A 115 8.38 5.23 -2.39
N VAL A 116 8.96 4.98 -3.56
CA VAL A 116 9.40 6.04 -4.50
C VAL A 116 8.20 6.86 -4.99
N GLY A 117 7.10 6.20 -5.36
CA GLY A 117 5.89 6.88 -5.80
C GLY A 117 5.26 7.74 -4.71
N LEU A 118 5.23 7.25 -3.47
CA LEU A 118 4.75 8.02 -2.30
C LEU A 118 5.66 9.23 -2.01
N LEU A 119 6.99 9.06 -2.07
CA LEU A 119 7.94 10.17 -1.92
C LEU A 119 7.77 11.22 -3.01
N LEU A 120 7.57 10.78 -4.26
CA LEU A 120 7.26 11.69 -5.37
C LEU A 120 5.93 12.43 -5.13
N GLY A 121 4.91 11.73 -4.62
CA GLY A 121 3.64 12.32 -4.20
C GLY A 121 3.79 13.38 -3.12
N VAL A 122 4.68 13.17 -2.13
CA VAL A 122 5.01 14.20 -1.13
C VAL A 122 5.63 15.42 -1.81
N VAL A 123 6.66 15.26 -2.63
CA VAL A 123 7.32 16.40 -3.30
C VAL A 123 6.35 17.17 -4.20
N MET A 124 5.46 16.45 -4.87
CA MET A 124 4.47 17.01 -5.79
C MET A 124 3.16 17.44 -5.10
N ASN A 125 3.03 17.28 -3.78
CA ASN A 125 1.82 17.63 -3.05
C ASN A 125 1.50 19.13 -3.26
N PRO A 126 0.25 19.50 -3.59
CA PRO A 126 -0.16 20.90 -3.73
C PRO A 126 0.13 21.75 -2.48
N ASP A 127 0.10 21.18 -1.27
CA ASP A 127 0.46 21.88 -0.02
C ASP A 127 1.93 22.35 -0.02
N ASN A 128 2.84 21.59 -0.63
CA ASN A 128 4.25 21.97 -0.73
C ASN A 128 4.49 23.08 -1.77
N ALA A 129 3.53 23.32 -2.68
CA ALA A 129 3.56 24.49 -3.54
C ALA A 129 3.23 25.77 -2.76
N LEU A 130 2.28 25.69 -1.83
CA LEU A 130 1.86 26.83 -1.00
C LEU A 130 2.98 27.36 -0.10
N LEU A 131 3.70 26.44 0.55
CA LEU A 131 4.82 26.79 1.44
C LEU A 131 5.98 27.50 0.75
N ALA A 132 6.11 27.37 -0.58
CA ALA A 132 7.19 28.00 -1.35
C ALA A 132 6.94 29.48 -1.66
N TYR A 133 5.70 29.99 -1.55
CA TYR A 133 5.32 31.33 -2.02
C TYR A 133 4.87 32.31 -0.92
N GLY A 134 4.63 31.84 0.31
CA GLY A 134 4.50 32.68 1.51
C GLY A 134 3.08 32.88 2.05
N ALA A 135 2.98 33.21 3.34
CA ALA A 135 1.76 33.10 4.15
C ALA A 135 0.60 34.05 3.80
N ALA A 136 0.84 35.12 3.02
CA ALA A 136 -0.20 36.09 2.68
C ALA A 136 -1.12 35.62 1.53
N GLU A 137 -0.61 34.75 0.64
CA GLU A 137 -1.35 34.19 -0.51
C GLU A 137 -2.05 32.86 -0.16
N GLU A 138 -1.64 32.20 0.93
CA GLU A 138 -2.20 30.91 1.39
C GLU A 138 -3.70 30.96 1.74
N ALA A 139 -4.18 32.07 2.30
CA ALA A 139 -5.54 32.15 2.84
C ALA A 139 -6.64 32.00 1.77
N HIS A 140 -6.44 32.54 0.56
CA HIS A 140 -7.39 32.41 -0.54
C HIS A 140 -7.31 31.04 -1.23
N LEU A 141 -6.13 30.42 -1.25
CA LEU A 141 -5.92 29.12 -1.91
C LEU A 141 -6.53 27.95 -1.12
N HIS A 142 -6.68 28.09 0.20
CA HIS A 142 -7.43 27.13 1.03
C HIS A 142 -8.93 27.06 0.71
N LEU A 143 -9.49 28.03 -0.02
CA LEU A 143 -10.85 27.95 -0.54
C LEU A 143 -10.98 26.91 -1.66
N VAL A 144 -9.87 26.62 -2.36
CA VAL A 144 -9.82 25.68 -3.48
C VAL A 144 -9.29 24.33 -3.05
N LEU A 145 -8.30 24.29 -2.15
CA LEU A 145 -7.77 23.07 -1.57
C LEU A 145 -8.19 22.93 -0.08
N PRO A 146 -9.15 22.06 0.24
CA PRO A 146 -9.63 21.93 1.60
C PRO A 146 -8.59 21.29 2.53
N MET A 147 -8.46 21.81 3.76
CA MET A 147 -7.52 21.29 4.77
C MET A 147 -7.70 19.78 5.06
N TRP A 148 -8.93 19.25 4.94
CA TRP A 148 -9.17 17.81 5.15
C TRP A 148 -8.40 16.96 4.14
N PHE A 149 -8.14 17.47 2.92
CA PHE A 149 -7.38 16.75 1.91
C PHE A 149 -5.91 16.66 2.27
N SER A 150 -5.31 17.75 2.76
CA SER A 150 -3.94 17.78 3.27
C SER A 150 -3.73 16.78 4.40
N VAL A 151 -4.68 16.73 5.35
CA VAL A 151 -4.68 15.75 6.45
C VAL A 151 -4.84 14.32 5.93
N LEU A 152 -5.77 14.09 4.99
CA LEU A 152 -5.98 12.78 4.39
C LEU A 152 -4.73 12.29 3.63
N SER A 153 -4.13 13.14 2.80
CA SER A 153 -2.92 12.81 2.04
C SER A 153 -1.76 12.49 2.98
N SER A 154 -1.57 13.28 4.05
CA SER A 154 -0.57 13.00 5.07
C SER A 154 -0.78 11.64 5.75
N ILE A 155 -2.02 11.34 6.16
CA ILE A 155 -2.38 10.05 6.78
C ILE A 155 -2.21 8.90 5.78
N ALA A 156 -2.64 9.09 4.53
CA ALA A 156 -2.57 8.07 3.49
C ALA A 156 -1.11 7.71 3.18
N VAL A 157 -0.26 8.71 2.95
CA VAL A 157 1.16 8.52 2.66
C VAL A 157 1.89 7.92 3.85
N SER A 158 1.80 8.53 5.04
CA SER A 158 2.52 8.05 6.22
C SER A 158 2.03 6.67 6.68
N GLY A 159 0.71 6.45 6.66
CA GLY A 159 0.08 5.18 6.98
C GLY A 159 0.46 4.08 5.99
N ALA A 160 0.48 4.37 4.68
CA ALA A 160 0.91 3.42 3.67
C ALA A 160 2.40 3.09 3.80
N MET A 161 3.28 4.08 3.99
CA MET A 161 4.70 3.87 4.21
C MET A 161 4.95 2.98 5.45
N LEU A 162 4.29 3.30 6.57
CA LEU A 162 4.41 2.50 7.79
C LEU A 162 3.90 1.08 7.59
N ALA A 163 2.75 0.90 6.96
CA ALA A 163 2.18 -0.41 6.69
C ALA A 163 3.10 -1.26 5.81
N LEU A 164 3.68 -0.67 4.76
CA LEU A 164 4.62 -1.35 3.86
C LEU A 164 5.94 -1.69 4.56
N ALA A 165 6.49 -0.77 5.37
CA ALA A 165 7.70 -1.02 6.15
C ALA A 165 7.50 -2.18 7.15
N VAL A 166 6.39 -2.17 7.89
CA VAL A 166 6.06 -3.26 8.82
C VAL A 166 5.82 -4.56 8.06
N ALA A 167 5.11 -4.53 6.92
CA ALA A 167 4.90 -5.72 6.09
C ALA A 167 6.22 -6.33 5.61
N PHE A 168 7.19 -5.49 5.21
CA PHE A 168 8.52 -5.91 4.79
C PHE A 168 9.29 -6.59 5.94
N VAL A 169 9.31 -5.97 7.12
CA VAL A 169 9.95 -6.54 8.32
C VAL A 169 9.32 -7.89 8.70
N VAL A 170 7.99 -7.98 8.67
CA VAL A 170 7.25 -9.21 9.00
C VAL A 170 7.53 -10.32 7.96
N MET A 171 7.63 -9.97 6.67
CA MET A 171 8.03 -10.89 5.59
C MET A 171 9.51 -11.32 5.69
N GLY A 172 10.34 -10.58 6.41
CA GLY A 172 11.74 -10.92 6.68
C GLY A 172 11.93 -12.05 7.70
N ARG A 173 10.91 -12.38 8.51
CA ARG A 173 11.01 -13.40 9.56
C ARG A 173 11.13 -14.82 8.97
N GLU A 174 11.92 -15.68 9.61
CA GLU A 174 12.11 -17.10 9.27
C GLU A 174 10.84 -17.86 8.85
N PRO A 175 9.71 -17.80 9.58
CA PRO A 175 8.47 -18.48 9.18
C PRO A 175 7.90 -18.02 7.83
N ALA A 176 8.16 -16.79 7.39
CA ALA A 176 7.81 -16.33 6.05
C ALA A 176 8.84 -16.78 5.01
N TYR A 177 10.13 -16.79 5.35
CA TYR A 177 11.20 -17.33 4.52
C TYR A 177 10.92 -18.80 4.16
N GLU A 178 10.64 -19.63 5.17
CA GLU A 178 10.38 -21.06 4.99
C GLU A 178 9.16 -21.33 4.11
N TYR A 179 8.10 -20.52 4.25
CA TYR A 179 6.87 -20.65 3.46
C TYR A 179 7.09 -20.45 1.95
N TYR A 180 8.02 -19.57 1.56
CA TYR A 180 8.31 -19.31 0.14
C TYR A 180 9.47 -20.14 -0.42
N HIS A 181 10.42 -20.60 0.41
CA HIS A 181 11.58 -21.38 -0.04
C HIS A 181 11.37 -22.90 -0.01
N TYR A 182 10.61 -23.45 0.95
CA TYR A 182 10.42 -24.90 1.06
C TYR A 182 9.05 -25.30 0.50
N HIS A 183 9.05 -25.81 -0.75
CA HIS A 183 7.88 -26.37 -1.45
C HIS A 183 7.43 -27.75 -0.92
N GLY A 184 7.34 -27.91 0.41
CA GLY A 184 6.90 -29.16 1.03
C GLY A 184 5.45 -29.10 1.51
N PRO A 185 4.50 -29.85 0.93
CA PRO A 185 3.16 -30.01 1.53
C PRO A 185 3.19 -30.72 2.90
N VAL A 186 4.31 -31.38 3.26
CA VAL A 186 4.44 -32.25 4.44
C VAL A 186 5.43 -31.71 5.50
N ALA A 187 6.29 -30.74 5.18
CA ALA A 187 7.47 -30.43 6.01
C ALA A 187 7.22 -29.47 7.19
N ALA A 188 6.13 -28.70 7.20
CA ALA A 188 5.99 -27.58 8.15
C ALA A 188 5.02 -27.79 9.33
N TRP A 189 4.19 -28.84 9.35
CA TRP A 189 3.13 -28.98 10.36
C TRP A 189 3.25 -30.20 11.29
N ASN A 190 4.18 -31.13 11.02
CA ASN A 190 4.42 -32.30 11.87
C ASN A 190 5.63 -32.19 12.80
N ARG A 191 6.24 -31.01 12.97
CA ARG A 191 7.11 -30.79 14.13
C ARG A 191 6.23 -30.62 15.37
N ARG A 192 5.71 -31.74 15.88
CA ARG A 192 5.45 -31.84 17.32
C ARG A 192 6.75 -31.44 18.02
N PRO A 193 6.71 -30.62 19.09
CA PRO A 193 7.89 -30.41 19.90
C PRO A 193 8.41 -31.79 20.32
N ALA A 194 9.69 -32.04 20.05
CA ALA A 194 10.39 -33.24 20.46
C ALA A 194 10.58 -33.17 21.99
N THR A 195 9.49 -33.35 22.73
CA THR A 195 9.46 -33.36 24.19
C THR A 195 8.39 -34.36 24.61
N ALA A 196 8.75 -35.65 24.67
CA ALA A 196 8.11 -36.67 25.53
C ALA A 196 8.52 -38.13 25.23
N GLU A 197 9.48 -38.43 24.35
CA GLU A 197 9.92 -39.83 24.14
C GLU A 197 11.43 -39.95 24.35
N ASN A 198 11.89 -39.72 25.58
CA ASN A 198 13.22 -40.19 25.99
C ASN A 198 13.38 -40.42 27.50
N GLU A 199 12.33 -40.92 28.18
CA GLU A 199 12.42 -41.25 29.62
C GLU A 199 12.00 -42.68 29.98
N GLY A 200 11.77 -43.56 29.01
CA GLY A 200 11.14 -44.86 29.27
C GLY A 200 11.89 -46.10 28.80
N SER A 201 13.22 -46.09 28.68
CA SER A 201 13.94 -47.36 28.42
C SER A 201 15.40 -47.31 28.87
N ARG A 202 15.61 -47.12 30.17
CA ARG A 202 16.83 -47.60 30.83
C ARG A 202 16.47 -48.47 32.03
N ALA A 203 16.40 -49.78 31.73
CA ALA A 203 17.02 -50.85 32.48
C ALA A 203 16.38 -51.25 33.84
N PRO A 204 16.70 -52.45 34.38
CA PRO A 204 17.63 -53.49 33.90
C PRO A 204 16.97 -54.74 33.29
#